data_AF-K1U4Q4-F1
#
_entry.id   AF-K1U4Q4-F1
#
_cell.length_a   1.000
_cell.length_b   1.000
_cell.length_c   1.000
_cell.angle_alpha   90.00
_cell.angle_beta   90.00
_cell.angle_gamma   90.00
#
_symmetry.space_group_name_H-M   'P 1'
#
loop_
_entity.id
_entity.type
_entity.pdbx_description
1 polymer ?
#
loop_
_entity_poly.entity_id
_entity_poly.type
_entity_poly.pdbx_seq_one_letter_code
_entity_poly.pdbx_strand_id
1 'polypeptide(L)'
;AKRSVFDGWTDWRYDLLKCGICLCDEKSAKKLEKVLDTLLEISREDYYPEYTKKEDLIVRYLLHRHLYGKKNTQKELYQNIAINELRIIAIKDAMEDKNYDEAEKLCLEKANEEETWHYRSSNPEDWNNMLYDIYKTANSTEKQITQAKKLLLMGNEKFWDVLKQIYKKCGAWNENYESLLDELKDSKRTVCYRSVLISENEKKRLLEDVMENPYDLFCYGKYLVKEYPDRYMSCVIRNK
;
A
#
# COMPACT_ATOMS: atom_id res chain seq x y z
N ALA A 1 -22.99 -2.87 -35.61
CA ALA A 1 -23.73 -3.86 -34.80
C ALA A 1 -23.69 -3.40 -33.35
N LYS A 2 -24.80 -2.86 -32.82
CA LYS A 2 -25.00 -2.71 -31.37
C LYS A 2 -25.18 -4.13 -30.82
N ARG A 3 -24.09 -4.76 -30.36
CA ARG A 3 -24.20 -6.03 -29.65
C ARG A 3 -24.43 -5.69 -28.18
N SER A 4 -25.61 -6.03 -27.68
CA SER A 4 -26.07 -5.90 -26.29
C SER A 4 -25.26 -6.68 -25.26
N VAL A 5 -24.21 -7.38 -25.70
CA VAL A 5 -23.40 -8.28 -24.86
C VAL A 5 -22.62 -7.52 -23.78
N PHE A 6 -22.41 -6.21 -23.96
CA PHE A 6 -21.70 -5.36 -23.01
C PHE A 6 -22.62 -4.43 -22.22
N ASP A 7 -23.96 -4.54 -22.37
CA ASP A 7 -24.91 -3.73 -21.61
C ASP A 7 -24.84 -4.11 -20.12
N GLY A 8 -24.68 -3.12 -19.23
CA GLY A 8 -24.50 -3.32 -17.79
C GLY A 8 -23.05 -3.58 -17.32
N TRP A 9 -22.06 -3.64 -18.23
CA TRP A 9 -20.64 -3.82 -17.89
C TRP A 9 -19.90 -2.48 -17.76
N THR A 10 -20.44 -1.52 -17.01
CA THR A 10 -19.87 -0.14 -16.97
C THR A 10 -18.41 -0.12 -16.54
N ASP A 11 -18.04 -0.90 -15.53
CA ASP A 11 -16.69 -0.88 -14.95
C ASP A 11 -15.69 -1.65 -15.83
N TRP A 12 -16.09 -2.84 -16.31
CA TRP A 12 -15.21 -3.72 -17.11
C TRP A 12 -14.91 -3.22 -18.52
N ARG A 13 -15.72 -2.28 -19.06
CA ARG A 13 -15.48 -1.70 -20.38
C ARG A 13 -14.12 -1.00 -20.43
N TYR A 14 -13.82 -0.14 -19.45
CA TYR A 14 -12.56 0.61 -19.46
C TYR A 14 -11.36 -0.30 -19.23
N ASP A 15 -11.45 -1.30 -18.36
CA ASP A 15 -10.36 -2.26 -18.15
C ASP A 15 -10.04 -3.04 -19.43
N LEU A 16 -11.06 -3.46 -20.18
CA LEU A 16 -10.87 -4.10 -21.48
C LEU A 16 -10.18 -3.16 -22.48
N LEU A 17 -10.57 -1.87 -22.50
CA LEU A 17 -9.93 -0.89 -23.37
C LEU A 17 -8.46 -0.67 -22.97
N LYS A 18 -8.15 -0.57 -21.67
CA LYS A 18 -6.76 -0.44 -21.16
C LYS A 18 -5.90 -1.61 -21.65
N CYS A 19 -6.40 -2.85 -21.58
CA CYS A 19 -5.67 -4.02 -22.08
C CYS A 19 -5.37 -3.97 -23.59
N GLY A 20 -6.24 -3.36 -24.39
CA GLY A 20 -6.08 -3.25 -25.83
C GLY A 20 -5.12 -2.14 -26.29
N ILE A 21 -4.71 -1.22 -25.42
CA ILE A 21 -3.89 -0.05 -25.80
C ILE A 21 -2.57 -0.47 -26.44
N CYS A 22 -1.91 -1.50 -25.93
CA CYS A 22 -0.62 -1.96 -26.44
C CYS A 22 -0.66 -2.45 -27.89
N LEU A 23 -1.86 -2.75 -28.41
CA LEU A 23 -2.10 -3.18 -29.79
C LEU A 23 -2.46 -2.00 -30.73
N CYS A 24 -2.59 -0.79 -30.20
CA CYS A 24 -3.01 0.36 -30.98
C CYS A 24 -1.84 0.96 -31.78
N ASP A 25 -2.15 1.30 -33.03
CA ASP A 25 -1.41 2.20 -33.92
C ASP A 25 -2.19 3.53 -34.09
N GLU A 26 -1.65 4.50 -34.83
CA GLU A 26 -2.34 5.79 -35.05
C GLU A 26 -3.74 5.66 -35.68
N LYS A 27 -3.96 4.63 -36.49
CA LYS A 27 -5.24 4.43 -37.20
C LYS A 27 -6.30 3.83 -36.28
N SER A 28 -5.93 2.86 -35.47
CA SER A 28 -6.79 2.22 -34.48
C SER A 28 -7.03 3.11 -33.26
N ALA A 29 -6.05 3.94 -32.88
CA ALA A 29 -6.21 4.97 -31.86
C ALA A 29 -7.38 5.91 -32.17
N LYS A 30 -7.47 6.43 -33.39
CA LYS A 30 -8.61 7.27 -33.84
C LYS A 30 -9.95 6.55 -33.76
N LYS A 31 -9.98 5.22 -33.88
CA LYS A 31 -11.21 4.43 -33.70
C LYS A 31 -11.54 4.29 -32.23
N LEU A 32 -10.53 4.03 -31.39
CA LEU A 32 -10.67 3.93 -29.95
C LEU A 32 -11.15 5.26 -29.34
N GLU A 33 -10.59 6.39 -29.75
CA GLU A 33 -11.03 7.73 -29.35
C GLU A 33 -12.51 7.97 -29.66
N LYS A 34 -12.98 7.57 -30.86
CA LYS A 34 -14.41 7.66 -31.20
C LYS A 34 -15.30 6.77 -30.34
N VAL A 35 -14.80 5.59 -29.94
CA VAL A 35 -15.50 4.72 -29.01
C VAL A 35 -15.60 5.40 -27.64
N LEU A 36 -14.50 5.99 -27.16
CA LEU A 36 -14.46 6.75 -25.91
C LEU A 36 -15.41 7.95 -25.94
N ASP A 37 -15.46 8.71 -27.04
CA ASP A 37 -16.42 9.82 -27.22
C ASP A 37 -17.87 9.33 -27.10
N THR A 38 -18.19 8.19 -27.73
CA THR A 38 -19.53 7.58 -27.66
C THR A 38 -19.85 7.13 -26.23
N LEU A 39 -18.88 6.54 -25.51
CA LEU A 39 -19.06 6.09 -24.13
C LEU A 39 -19.32 7.27 -23.19
N LEU A 40 -18.59 8.38 -23.35
CA LEU A 40 -18.81 9.60 -22.58
C LEU A 40 -20.18 10.25 -22.84
N GLU A 41 -20.70 10.17 -24.07
CA GLU A 41 -22.03 10.67 -24.40
C GLU A 41 -23.11 9.85 -23.70
N ILE A 42 -23.00 8.52 -23.76
CA ILE A 42 -23.94 7.59 -23.10
C ILE A 42 -23.90 7.78 -21.58
N SER A 43 -22.72 8.01 -21.00
CA SER A 43 -22.56 8.08 -19.55
C SER A 43 -23.08 9.36 -18.90
N ARG A 44 -23.60 10.32 -19.68
CA ARG A 44 -24.25 11.52 -19.11
C ARG A 44 -25.52 11.17 -18.33
N GLU A 45 -26.12 10.02 -18.63
CA GLU A 45 -27.31 9.48 -17.97
C GLU A 45 -26.95 8.39 -16.94
N ASP A 46 -25.67 8.09 -16.73
CA ASP A 46 -25.21 7.06 -15.79
C ASP A 46 -25.35 7.51 -14.33
N TYR A 47 -25.39 6.52 -13.44
CA TYR A 47 -25.52 6.71 -12.00
C TYR A 47 -24.28 7.39 -11.35
N TYR A 48 -23.10 7.33 -11.98
CA TYR A 48 -21.84 7.94 -11.50
C TYR A 48 -21.01 8.58 -12.63
N PRO A 49 -21.43 9.75 -13.15
CA PRO A 49 -20.76 10.38 -14.29
C PRO A 49 -19.32 10.83 -13.99
N GLU A 50 -18.98 11.14 -12.73
CA GLU A 50 -17.60 11.49 -12.35
C GLU A 50 -16.64 10.30 -12.47
N TYR A 51 -17.09 9.08 -12.15
CA TYR A 51 -16.28 7.88 -12.27
C TYR A 51 -15.95 7.61 -13.74
N THR A 52 -16.97 7.64 -14.61
CA THR A 52 -16.79 7.41 -16.04
C THR A 52 -15.83 8.42 -16.68
N LYS A 53 -15.93 9.71 -16.29
CA LYS A 53 -15.00 10.74 -16.75
C LYS A 53 -13.55 10.46 -16.35
N LYS A 54 -13.32 9.97 -15.13
CA LYS A 54 -11.96 9.63 -14.67
C LYS A 54 -11.39 8.45 -15.45
N GLU A 55 -12.18 7.39 -15.64
CA GLU A 55 -11.76 6.21 -16.40
C GLU A 55 -11.45 6.55 -17.86
N ASP A 56 -12.28 7.38 -18.51
CA ASP A 56 -12.03 7.87 -19.85
C ASP A 56 -10.71 8.65 -19.95
N LEU A 57 -10.46 9.58 -19.01
CA LEU A 57 -9.21 10.34 -18.95
C LEU A 57 -8.00 9.43 -18.80
N ILE A 58 -8.08 8.39 -17.97
CA ILE A 58 -7.01 7.41 -17.79
C ILE A 58 -6.75 6.67 -19.11
N VAL A 59 -7.79 6.16 -19.77
CA VAL A 59 -7.62 5.41 -21.05
C VAL A 59 -7.03 6.30 -22.13
N ARG A 60 -7.49 7.55 -22.27
CA ARG A 60 -6.93 8.51 -23.24
C ARG A 60 -5.47 8.80 -22.96
N TYR A 61 -5.12 9.07 -21.70
CA TYR A 61 -3.74 9.31 -21.32
C TYR A 61 -2.84 8.11 -21.65
N LEU A 62 -3.27 6.90 -21.31
CA LEU A 62 -2.50 5.68 -21.60
C LEU A 62 -2.33 5.47 -23.11
N LEU A 63 -3.36 5.75 -23.91
CA LEU A 63 -3.30 5.70 -25.37
C LEU A 63 -2.30 6.72 -25.93
N HIS A 64 -2.40 7.98 -25.51
CA HIS A 64 -1.45 9.02 -25.93
C HIS A 64 -0.02 8.68 -25.52
N ARG A 65 0.17 8.17 -24.30
CA ARG A 65 1.50 7.78 -23.81
C ARG A 65 2.07 6.62 -24.62
N HIS A 66 1.26 5.65 -25.01
CA HIS A 66 1.67 4.54 -25.89
C HIS A 66 2.12 5.04 -27.27
N LEU A 67 1.40 6.00 -27.86
CA LEU A 67 1.71 6.51 -29.21
C LEU A 67 2.87 7.51 -29.22
N TYR A 68 2.92 8.42 -28.27
CA TYR A 68 3.81 9.58 -28.30
C TYR A 68 4.96 9.50 -27.29
N GLY A 69 4.89 8.54 -26.36
CA GLY A 69 5.90 8.32 -25.33
C GLY A 69 5.81 9.26 -24.13
N LYS A 70 6.46 8.83 -23.03
CA LYS A 70 6.52 9.52 -21.71
C LYS A 70 6.78 11.03 -21.80
N LYS A 71 7.78 11.45 -22.58
CA LYS A 71 8.21 12.85 -22.67
C LYS A 71 7.13 13.76 -23.25
N ASN A 72 6.43 13.30 -24.28
CA ASN A 72 5.44 14.12 -24.99
C ASN A 72 4.11 14.21 -24.24
N THR A 73 3.82 13.29 -23.31
CA THR A 73 2.58 13.26 -22.53
C THR A 73 2.74 13.72 -21.09
N GLN A 74 3.93 14.17 -20.68
CA GLN A 74 4.18 14.61 -19.31
C GLN A 74 3.24 15.75 -18.88
N LYS A 75 3.02 16.74 -19.75
CA LYS A 75 2.12 17.87 -19.44
C LYS A 75 0.69 17.39 -19.18
N GLU A 76 0.19 16.47 -20.00
CA GLU A 76 -1.14 15.89 -19.86
C GLU A 76 -1.27 15.09 -18.55
N LEU A 77 -0.23 14.33 -18.19
CA LEU A 77 -0.18 13.59 -16.93
C LEU A 77 -0.36 14.52 -15.72
N TYR A 78 0.47 15.57 -15.66
CA TYR A 78 0.48 16.51 -14.54
C TYR A 78 -0.78 17.38 -14.47
N GLN A 79 -1.44 17.65 -15.61
CA GLN A 79 -2.74 18.31 -15.63
C GLN A 79 -3.84 17.48 -14.94
N ASN A 80 -3.68 16.16 -14.88
CA ASN A 80 -4.66 15.22 -14.32
C ASN A 80 -4.14 14.50 -13.06
N ILE A 81 -3.14 15.05 -12.36
CA ILE A 81 -2.45 14.44 -11.21
C ILE A 81 -3.35 14.23 -9.97
N ALA A 82 -4.55 14.79 -9.97
CA ALA A 82 -5.56 14.54 -8.94
C ALA A 82 -6.15 13.11 -9.02
N ILE A 83 -6.01 12.45 -10.18
CA ILE A 83 -6.42 11.06 -10.38
C ILE A 83 -5.30 10.14 -9.85
N ASN A 84 -5.63 9.24 -8.92
CA ASN A 84 -4.65 8.43 -8.20
C ASN A 84 -3.83 7.53 -9.14
N GLU A 85 -4.47 6.91 -10.13
CA GLU A 85 -3.83 6.06 -11.13
C GLU A 85 -2.77 6.83 -11.94
N LEU A 86 -3.09 8.07 -12.33
CA LEU A 86 -2.15 8.94 -13.04
C LEU A 86 -1.04 9.42 -12.11
N ARG A 87 -1.35 9.74 -10.85
CA ARG A 87 -0.32 10.07 -9.85
C ARG A 87 0.66 8.93 -9.62
N ILE A 88 0.19 7.69 -9.55
CA ILE A 88 1.04 6.50 -9.45
C ILE A 88 1.96 6.40 -10.67
N ILE A 89 1.46 6.67 -11.88
CA ILE A 89 2.30 6.72 -13.09
C ILE A 89 3.36 7.82 -12.97
N ALA A 90 3.01 9.02 -12.49
CA ALA A 90 3.96 10.11 -12.30
C ALA A 90 5.05 9.77 -11.27
N ILE A 91 4.69 9.09 -10.18
CA ILE A 91 5.66 8.62 -9.18
C ILE A 91 6.60 7.57 -9.79
N LYS A 92 6.07 6.59 -10.53
CA LYS A 92 6.87 5.58 -11.23
C LYS A 92 7.82 6.23 -12.24
N ASP A 93 7.34 7.22 -12.98
CA ASP A 93 8.14 8.01 -13.91
C ASP A 93 9.29 8.74 -13.24
N ALA A 94 9.02 9.41 -12.11
CA ALA A 94 10.03 10.12 -11.33
C ALA A 94 11.07 9.14 -10.74
N MET A 95 10.63 7.97 -10.29
CA MET A 95 11.51 6.89 -9.80
C MET A 95 12.45 6.36 -10.89
N GLU A 96 11.94 6.12 -12.10
CA GLU A 96 12.75 5.71 -13.26
C GLU A 96 13.79 6.78 -13.63
N ASP A 97 13.40 8.06 -13.58
CA ASP A 97 14.26 9.20 -13.87
C ASP A 97 15.21 9.54 -12.70
N LYS A 98 15.17 8.76 -11.61
CA LYS A 98 15.91 8.98 -10.35
C LYS A 98 15.63 10.34 -9.69
N ASN A 99 14.50 10.95 -10.01
CA ASN A 99 14.00 12.16 -9.37
C ASN A 99 13.20 11.79 -8.11
N TYR A 100 13.93 11.34 -7.09
CA TYR A 100 13.31 10.83 -5.85
C TYR A 100 12.58 11.92 -5.06
N ASP A 101 13.02 13.18 -5.15
CA ASP A 101 12.37 14.31 -4.48
C ASP A 101 10.95 14.55 -5.03
N GLU A 102 10.79 14.46 -6.36
CA GLU A 102 9.47 14.59 -6.99
C GLU A 102 8.59 13.38 -6.68
N ALA A 103 9.14 12.16 -6.71
CA ALA A 103 8.42 10.95 -6.33
C ALA A 103 7.91 11.02 -4.87
N GLU A 104 8.78 11.45 -3.95
CA GLU A 104 8.45 11.66 -2.54
C GLU A 104 7.34 12.71 -2.39
N LYS A 105 7.48 13.87 -3.01
CA LYS A 105 6.50 14.96 -2.96
C LYS A 105 5.11 14.49 -3.42
N LEU A 106 5.04 13.88 -4.60
CA LEU A 106 3.77 13.38 -5.17
C LEU A 106 3.10 12.34 -4.26
N CYS A 107 3.89 11.50 -3.59
CA CYS A 107 3.38 10.45 -2.71
C CYS A 107 2.95 11.01 -1.33
N LEU A 108 3.72 11.94 -0.75
CA LEU A 108 3.41 12.58 0.53
C LEU A 108 2.12 13.40 0.50
N GLU A 109 1.87 14.11 -0.61
CA GLU A 109 0.62 14.86 -0.82
C GLU A 109 -0.61 13.97 -0.59
N LYS A 110 -0.58 12.70 -1.02
CA LYS A 110 -1.68 11.75 -0.79
C LYS A 110 -1.61 11.01 0.53
N ALA A 111 -0.42 10.60 0.97
CA ALA A 111 -0.25 9.89 2.23
C ALA A 111 -0.69 10.73 3.44
N ASN A 112 -0.66 12.07 3.33
CA ASN A 112 -1.11 13.00 4.36
C ASN A 112 -2.61 13.32 4.27
N GLU A 113 -3.24 13.15 3.10
CA GLU A 113 -4.69 13.32 2.91
C GLU A 113 -5.47 12.09 3.42
N GLU A 114 -4.90 10.89 3.34
CA GLU A 114 -5.56 9.66 3.78
C GLU A 114 -5.44 9.42 5.29
N GLU A 115 -6.58 9.19 5.96
CA GLU A 115 -6.58 8.77 7.36
C GLU A 115 -5.85 7.42 7.53
N THR A 116 -5.05 7.32 8.59
CA THR A 116 -4.22 6.14 8.88
C THR A 116 -4.99 4.81 9.01
N TRP A 117 -6.31 4.85 9.23
CA TRP A 117 -7.14 3.65 9.33
C TRP A 117 -7.37 2.96 7.97
N HIS A 118 -7.06 3.61 6.85
CA HIS A 118 -7.19 3.05 5.50
C HIS A 118 -5.96 2.30 4.99
N TYR A 119 -4.96 2.07 5.84
CA TYR A 119 -3.73 1.42 5.43
C TYR A 119 -3.94 -0.02 4.94
N ARG A 120 -3.48 -0.30 3.72
CA ARG A 120 -3.57 -1.61 3.08
C ARG A 120 -2.19 -2.25 2.98
N SER A 121 -1.82 -3.00 4.02
CA SER A 121 -0.50 -3.64 4.13
C SER A 121 -0.14 -4.58 2.98
N SER A 122 -1.13 -5.17 2.31
CA SER A 122 -0.94 -6.06 1.15
C SER A 122 -0.91 -5.33 -0.20
N ASN A 123 -1.29 -4.05 -0.26
CA ASN A 123 -1.33 -3.29 -1.50
C ASN A 123 0.02 -2.57 -1.71
N PRO A 124 0.84 -2.94 -2.70
CA PRO A 124 2.08 -2.21 -2.98
C PRO A 124 1.84 -0.75 -3.43
N GLU A 125 0.66 -0.44 -3.98
CA GLU A 125 0.27 0.91 -4.38
C GLU A 125 -0.41 1.71 -3.26
N ASP A 126 -0.39 1.21 -2.02
CA ASP A 126 -0.67 2.04 -0.86
C ASP A 126 0.41 3.11 -0.69
N TRP A 127 0.02 4.36 -0.48
CA TRP A 127 0.96 5.48 -0.42
C TRP A 127 2.05 5.31 0.63
N ASN A 128 1.77 4.65 1.76
CA ASN A 128 2.79 4.42 2.79
C ASN A 128 3.80 3.35 2.37
N ASN A 129 3.36 2.34 1.61
CA ASN A 129 4.26 1.32 1.05
C ASN A 129 5.11 1.94 -0.09
N MET A 130 4.50 2.74 -0.96
CA MET A 130 5.21 3.47 -2.02
C MET A 130 6.26 4.43 -1.45
N LEU A 131 5.96 5.18 -0.37
CA LEU A 131 6.94 6.03 0.30
C LEU A 131 8.15 5.25 0.81
N TYR A 132 7.92 4.07 1.39
CA TYR A 132 9.02 3.21 1.82
C TYR A 132 9.89 2.79 0.63
N ASP A 133 9.29 2.38 -0.50
CA ASP A 133 10.02 1.98 -1.69
C ASP A 133 10.79 3.14 -2.33
N ILE A 134 10.25 4.37 -2.30
CA ILE A 134 10.96 5.59 -2.70
C ILE A 134 12.21 5.76 -1.84
N TYR A 135 12.09 5.75 -0.51
CA TYR A 135 13.25 5.96 0.39
C TYR A 135 14.30 4.86 0.29
N LYS A 136 13.85 3.61 0.15
CA LYS A 136 14.74 2.47 -0.08
C LYS A 136 15.53 2.62 -1.37
N THR A 137 14.87 3.04 -2.46
CA THR A 137 15.52 3.20 -3.77
C THR A 137 16.44 4.41 -3.81
N ALA A 138 16.07 5.49 -3.12
CA ALA A 138 16.87 6.70 -2.96
C ALA A 138 18.11 6.51 -2.05
N ASN A 139 18.25 5.36 -1.38
CA ASN A 139 19.26 5.08 -0.35
C ASN A 139 19.17 6.06 0.86
N SER A 140 18.00 6.63 1.11
CA SER A 140 17.74 7.54 2.24
C SER A 140 17.49 6.73 3.52
N THR A 141 18.55 6.20 4.11
CA THR A 141 18.48 5.22 5.23
C THR A 141 17.65 5.73 6.41
N GLU A 142 17.83 6.98 6.83
CA GLU A 142 17.07 7.55 7.95
C GLU A 142 15.57 7.62 7.66
N LYS A 143 15.18 8.17 6.49
CA LYS A 143 13.79 8.21 6.05
C LYS A 143 13.20 6.80 5.89
N GLN A 144 14.00 5.86 5.39
CA GLN A 144 13.62 4.46 5.25
C GLN A 144 13.32 3.82 6.61
N ILE A 145 14.16 4.04 7.62
CA ILE A 145 13.94 3.54 8.99
C ILE A 145 12.67 4.17 9.57
N THR A 146 12.52 5.48 9.48
CA THR A 146 11.35 6.19 10.00
C THR A 146 10.06 5.67 9.38
N GLN A 147 10.03 5.50 8.05
CA GLN A 147 8.85 4.96 7.36
C GLN A 147 8.62 3.48 7.68
N ALA A 148 9.66 2.65 7.75
CA ALA A 148 9.52 1.24 8.14
C ALA A 148 8.97 1.09 9.58
N LYS A 149 9.43 1.92 10.52
CA LYS A 149 8.86 2.01 11.87
C LYS A 149 7.38 2.37 11.82
N LYS A 150 7.01 3.44 11.09
CA LYS A 150 5.61 3.83 10.91
C LYS A 150 4.75 2.64 10.43
N LEU A 151 5.20 1.92 9.41
CA LEU A 151 4.49 0.78 8.84
C LEU A 151 4.33 -0.40 9.83
N LEU A 152 5.37 -0.69 10.63
CA LEU A 152 5.30 -1.66 11.71
C LEU A 152 4.25 -1.26 12.76
N LEU A 153 4.26 0.01 13.20
CA LEU A 153 3.32 0.54 14.20
C LEU A 153 1.88 0.67 13.65
N MET A 154 1.71 0.68 12.33
CA MET A 154 0.40 0.54 11.68
C MET A 154 -0.10 -0.91 11.63
N GLY A 155 0.73 -1.88 12.06
CA GLY A 155 0.36 -3.30 12.18
C GLY A 155 0.96 -4.21 11.12
N ASN A 156 1.89 -3.73 10.28
CA ASN A 156 2.57 -4.58 9.30
C ASN A 156 3.82 -5.24 9.90
N GLU A 157 3.63 -6.41 10.50
CA GLU A 157 4.69 -7.19 11.16
C GLU A 157 5.90 -7.50 10.28
N LYS A 158 5.74 -7.53 8.95
CA LYS A 158 6.84 -7.77 7.99
C LYS A 158 7.95 -6.72 8.12
N PHE A 159 7.61 -5.51 8.56
CA PHE A 159 8.58 -4.44 8.75
C PHE A 159 9.48 -4.63 9.97
N TRP A 160 9.18 -5.58 10.86
CA TRP A 160 10.10 -5.97 11.93
C TRP A 160 11.40 -6.53 11.38
N ASP A 161 11.33 -7.54 10.49
CA ASP A 161 12.50 -8.13 9.86
C ASP A 161 13.26 -7.14 8.97
N VAL A 162 12.53 -6.24 8.30
CA VAL A 162 13.12 -5.16 7.52
C VAL A 162 13.95 -4.24 8.41
N LEU A 163 13.39 -3.74 9.51
CA LEU A 163 14.11 -2.90 10.48
C LEU A 163 15.30 -3.64 11.08
N LYS A 164 15.12 -4.92 11.45
CA LYS A 164 16.20 -5.78 11.95
C LYS A 164 17.36 -5.88 10.97
N GLN A 165 17.08 -6.05 9.68
CA GLN A 165 18.11 -6.09 8.65
C GLN A 165 18.83 -4.75 8.48
N ILE A 166 18.09 -3.63 8.47
CA ILE A 166 18.67 -2.28 8.35
C ILE A 166 19.57 -1.99 9.56
N TYR A 167 19.08 -2.23 10.77
CA TYR A 167 19.83 -1.98 12.00
C TYR A 167 21.05 -2.89 12.16
N LYS A 168 20.97 -4.15 11.75
CA LYS A 168 22.15 -5.04 11.74
C LYS A 168 23.22 -4.53 10.78
N LYS A 169 22.85 -3.98 9.62
CA LYS A 169 23.80 -3.42 8.66
C LYS A 169 24.52 -2.18 9.20
N CYS A 170 23.84 -1.34 9.98
CA CYS A 170 24.46 -0.16 10.60
C CYS A 170 24.99 -0.41 12.02
N GLY A 171 24.95 -1.65 12.53
CA GLY A 171 25.46 -2.00 13.86
C GLY A 171 24.59 -1.55 15.04
N ALA A 172 23.41 -0.99 14.80
CA ALA A 172 22.56 -0.39 15.83
C ALA A 172 21.42 -1.30 16.33
N TRP A 173 21.42 -2.60 15.96
CA TRP A 173 20.32 -3.51 16.32
C TRP A 173 20.11 -3.67 17.82
N ASN A 174 21.18 -3.95 18.57
CA ASN A 174 21.07 -4.20 20.00
C ASN A 174 20.61 -2.95 20.77
N GLU A 175 20.98 -1.76 20.29
CA GLU A 175 20.61 -0.47 20.90
C GLU A 175 19.14 -0.12 20.65
N ASN A 176 18.56 -0.56 19.52
CA ASN A 176 17.19 -0.24 19.11
C ASN A 176 16.19 -1.35 19.42
N TYR A 177 16.64 -2.55 19.79
CA TYR A 177 15.79 -3.73 19.95
C TYR A 177 14.70 -3.54 21.01
N GLU A 178 15.11 -3.18 22.23
CA GLU A 178 14.19 -3.02 23.36
C GLU A 178 13.21 -1.86 23.10
N SER A 179 13.72 -0.70 22.64
CA SER A 179 12.88 0.46 22.34
C SER A 179 11.87 0.18 21.24
N LEU A 180 12.22 -0.61 20.22
CA LEU A 180 11.30 -0.95 19.14
C LEU A 180 10.18 -1.89 19.60
N LEU A 181 10.48 -2.83 20.52
CA LEU A 181 9.45 -3.65 21.15
C LEU A 181 8.50 -2.80 22.00
N ASP A 182 9.03 -1.83 22.75
CA ASP A 182 8.24 -0.95 23.60
C ASP A 182 7.34 -0.02 22.76
N GLU A 183 7.89 0.60 21.71
CA GLU A 183 7.12 1.36 20.71
C GLU A 183 5.99 0.51 20.10
N LEU A 184 6.26 -0.76 19.78
CA LEU A 184 5.27 -1.68 19.20
C LEU A 184 4.18 -2.07 20.21
N LYS A 185 4.51 -2.27 21.49
CA LYS A 185 3.52 -2.48 22.56
C LYS A 185 2.59 -1.26 22.66
N ASP A 186 3.16 -0.06 22.67
CA ASP A 186 2.42 1.21 22.82
C ASP A 186 1.53 1.54 21.62
N SER A 187 1.84 1.01 20.43
CA SER A 187 1.00 1.15 19.23
C SER A 187 -0.40 0.53 19.36
N LYS A 188 -0.62 -0.31 20.39
CA LYS A 188 -1.85 -1.10 20.61
C LYS A 188 -2.18 -2.07 19.47
N ARG A 189 -1.25 -2.35 18.55
CA ARG A 189 -1.36 -3.40 17.54
C ARG A 189 -1.03 -4.77 18.15
N THR A 190 -1.87 -5.24 19.07
CA THR A 190 -1.63 -6.44 19.90
C THR A 190 -1.29 -7.69 19.10
N VAL A 191 -1.98 -7.94 17.98
CA VAL A 191 -1.70 -9.08 17.10
C VAL A 191 -0.29 -8.98 16.50
N CYS A 192 0.08 -7.80 15.97
CA CYS A 192 1.40 -7.54 15.42
C CYS A 192 2.49 -7.68 16.50
N TYR A 193 2.30 -7.05 17.66
CA TYR A 193 3.23 -7.12 18.78
C TYR A 193 3.50 -8.56 19.22
N ARG A 194 2.45 -9.35 19.46
CA ARG A 194 2.60 -10.74 19.91
C ARG A 194 3.22 -11.64 18.85
N SER A 195 2.92 -11.41 17.57
CA SER A 195 3.57 -12.11 16.46
C SER A 195 5.09 -11.88 16.47
N VAL A 196 5.52 -10.63 16.66
CA VAL A 196 6.93 -10.28 16.82
C VAL A 196 7.54 -10.97 18.04
N LEU A 197 6.90 -10.92 19.21
CA LEU A 197 7.42 -11.57 20.42
C LEU A 197 7.61 -13.08 20.24
N ILE A 198 6.68 -13.76 19.53
CA ILE A 198 6.84 -15.17 19.19
C ILE A 198 8.06 -15.38 18.30
N SER A 199 8.22 -14.55 17.25
CA SER A 199 9.33 -14.68 16.29
C SER A 199 10.70 -14.48 16.94
N GLU A 200 10.80 -13.59 17.93
CA GLU A 200 12.03 -13.31 18.68
C GLU A 200 12.19 -14.16 19.95
N ASN A 201 11.25 -15.07 20.23
CA ASN A 201 11.25 -15.92 21.41
C ASN A 201 11.19 -15.13 22.75
N GLU A 202 10.52 -13.97 22.75
CA GLU A 202 10.30 -13.08 23.90
C GLU A 202 9.15 -13.57 24.81
N LYS A 203 9.31 -14.78 25.36
CA LYS A 203 8.23 -15.46 26.10
C LYS A 203 7.79 -14.75 27.37
N LYS A 204 8.71 -14.07 28.06
CA LYS A 204 8.39 -13.31 29.28
C LYS A 204 7.48 -12.12 28.96
N ARG A 205 7.87 -11.29 27.98
CA ARG A 205 7.06 -10.17 27.48
C ARG A 205 5.71 -10.65 26.95
N LEU A 206 5.67 -11.80 26.27
CA LEU A 206 4.44 -12.39 25.75
C LEU A 206 3.49 -12.82 26.87
N LEU A 207 4.02 -13.46 27.93
CA LEU A 207 3.21 -13.85 29.09
C LEU A 207 2.63 -12.61 29.79
N GLU A 208 3.45 -11.59 30.04
CA GLU A 208 3.02 -10.35 30.69
C GLU A 208 1.91 -9.65 29.91
N ASP A 209 2.05 -9.51 28.58
CA ASP A 209 1.05 -8.89 27.72
C ASP A 209 -0.27 -9.68 27.64
N VAL A 210 -0.18 -11.02 27.57
CA VAL A 210 -1.37 -11.89 27.56
C VAL A 210 -2.07 -11.91 28.92
N MET A 211 -1.34 -11.70 30.02
CA MET A 211 -1.93 -11.56 31.35
C MET A 211 -2.69 -10.23 31.51
N GLU A 212 -2.23 -9.15 30.87
CA GLU A 212 -2.95 -7.87 30.82
C GLU A 212 -4.27 -7.99 30.03
N ASN A 213 -4.33 -8.88 29.03
CA ASN A 213 -5.53 -9.14 28.22
C ASN A 213 -5.80 -10.66 28.06
N PRO A 214 -6.47 -11.28 29.06
CA PRO A 214 -6.61 -12.74 29.16
C PRO A 214 -7.57 -13.35 28.12
N TYR A 215 -8.31 -12.55 27.35
CA TYR A 215 -9.20 -13.06 26.29
C TYR A 215 -8.46 -13.90 25.24
N ASP A 216 -7.18 -13.61 25.04
CA ASP A 216 -6.35 -14.30 24.04
C ASP A 216 -5.46 -15.40 24.65
N LEU A 217 -5.58 -15.69 25.95
CA LEU A 217 -4.71 -16.62 26.67
C LEU A 217 -4.61 -17.99 25.99
N PHE A 218 -5.74 -18.51 25.51
CA PHE A 218 -5.80 -19.80 24.81
C PHE A 218 -5.07 -19.80 23.46
N CYS A 219 -5.04 -18.68 22.75
CA CYS A 219 -4.37 -18.56 21.45
C CYS A 219 -2.84 -18.69 21.57
N TYR A 220 -2.29 -18.23 22.70
CA TYR A 220 -0.84 -18.17 22.93
C TYR A 220 -0.30 -19.27 23.85
N GLY A 221 -1.17 -20.07 24.47
CA GLY A 221 -0.77 -21.15 25.39
C GLY A 221 0.27 -22.11 24.84
N LYS A 222 0.19 -22.48 23.54
CA LYS A 222 1.17 -23.37 22.89
C LYS A 222 2.62 -22.85 22.94
N TYR A 223 2.82 -21.53 23.05
CA TYR A 223 4.14 -20.92 23.14
C TYR A 223 4.64 -20.78 24.59
N LEU A 224 3.72 -20.76 25.57
CA LEU A 224 4.01 -20.44 26.97
C LEU A 224 4.01 -21.66 27.90
N VAL A 225 3.17 -22.67 27.66
CA VAL A 225 2.92 -23.80 28.58
C VAL A 225 4.18 -24.60 28.91
N LYS A 226 5.12 -24.73 27.96
CA LYS A 226 6.36 -25.49 28.20
C LYS A 226 7.28 -24.82 29.23
N GLU A 227 7.29 -23.49 29.28
CA GLU A 227 8.25 -22.72 30.08
C GLU A 227 7.60 -22.09 31.32
N TYR A 228 6.29 -21.83 31.26
CA TYR A 228 5.52 -21.21 32.34
C TYR A 228 4.21 -21.98 32.63
N PRO A 229 4.24 -23.30 32.91
CA PRO A 229 3.04 -24.10 33.11
C PRO A 229 2.19 -23.60 34.28
N ASP A 230 2.82 -23.32 35.43
CA ASP A 230 2.11 -22.92 36.66
C ASP A 230 1.49 -21.53 36.54
N ARG A 231 2.26 -20.56 36.01
CA ARG A 231 1.76 -19.19 35.79
C ARG A 231 0.63 -19.18 34.76
N TYR A 232 0.79 -19.88 33.65
CA TYR A 232 -0.26 -20.01 32.63
C TYR A 232 -1.53 -20.65 33.21
N MET A 233 -1.42 -21.78 33.91
CA MET A 233 -2.57 -22.45 34.52
C MET A 233 -3.25 -21.60 35.59
N SER A 234 -2.48 -20.86 36.41
CA SER A 234 -3.05 -19.93 37.39
C SER A 234 -3.89 -18.82 36.72
N CYS A 235 -3.48 -18.34 35.55
CA CYS A 235 -4.21 -17.35 34.78
C CYS A 235 -5.48 -17.93 34.13
N VAL A 236 -5.40 -19.16 33.59
CA VAL A 236 -6.58 -19.85 33.04
C VAL A 236 -7.65 -20.06 34.12
N ILE A 237 -7.24 -20.46 35.34
CA ILE A 237 -8.16 -20.70 36.46
C ILE A 237 -8.83 -19.41 36.93
N ARG A 238 -8.09 -18.28 36.96
CA ARG A 238 -8.62 -16.98 37.42
C ARG A 238 -9.61 -16.31 36.45
N ASN A 239 -9.59 -16.68 35.17
CA ASN A 239 -10.41 -16.07 34.13
C ASN A 239 -11.54 -17.00 33.63
N LYS A 240 -11.85 -18.07 34.37
CA LYS A 240 -13.07 -18.87 34.22
C LYS A 240 -14.16 -18.33 35.14
#